data_AF-A0A165ZRS8-F1
#
_entry.id   AF-A0A165ZRS8-F1
#
_cell.length_a   1.000
_cell.length_b   1.000
_cell.length_c   1.000
_cell.angle_alpha   90.00
_cell.angle_beta   90.00
_cell.angle_gamma   90.00
#
_symmetry.space_group_name_H-M   'P 1'
#
loop_
_entity.id
_entity.type
_entity.pdbx_description
1 polymer ?
#
loop_
_entity_poly.entity_id
_entity_poly.type
_entity_poly.pdbx_seq_one_letter_code
_entity_poly.pdbx_strand_id
1 'polypeptide(L)' 'MIMPDEILLDNYHNKGGHIHPKPEDHKREIKIQFNTQSENLNIVVNYINKNKKIIIKELIKELKE' A
#
# COMPACT_ATOMS: atom_id res chain seq x y z
N MET A 1 -10.74 0.63 2.14
CA MET A 1 -11.12 1.47 0.98
C MET A 1 -10.42 0.89 -0.24
N ILE A 2 -11.13 0.57 -1.32
CA ILE A 2 -10.51 0.07 -2.56
C ILE A 2 -10.18 1.29 -3.43
N MET A 3 -8.90 1.50 -3.70
CA MET A 3 -8.45 2.55 -4.63
C MET A 3 -8.71 2.12 -6.09
N PRO A 4 -8.87 3.07 -7.03
CA PRO A 4 -9.16 2.79 -8.44
C PRO A 4 -8.12 1.91 -9.14
N ASP A 5 -6.89 1.82 -8.63
CA ASP A 5 -5.83 0.94 -9.15
C ASP A 5 -5.85 -0.47 -8.53
N GLU A 6 -7.00 -0.90 -7.99
CA GLU A 6 -7.17 -2.18 -7.29
C GLU A 6 -6.26 -2.35 -6.05
N ILE A 7 -5.70 -1.25 -5.52
CA ILE A 7 -4.93 -1.28 -4.28
C ILE A 7 -5.90 -1.26 -3.11
N LEU A 8 -5.98 -2.38 -2.37
CA LEU A 8 -6.67 -2.45 -1.09
C LEU A 8 -5.69 -2.05 0.02
N LEU A 9 -5.95 -0.90 0.66
CA LEU A 9 -5.33 -0.56 1.94
C LEU A 9 -6.24 -1.09 3.05
N ASP A 10 -5.78 -2.15 3.71
CA ASP A 10 -6.46 -2.80 4.81
C ASP A 10 -5.72 -2.56 6.14
N ASN A 11 -6.44 -2.10 7.16
CA ASN A 11 -5.94 -2.02 8.54
C ASN A 11 -6.52 -3.12 9.43
N TYR A 12 -7.36 -3.98 8.86
CA TYR A 12 -8.01 -5.05 9.57
C TYR A 12 -7.00 -6.15 9.81
N HIS A 13 -7.04 -6.72 11.01
CA HIS A 13 -6.03 -7.59 11.63
C HIS A 13 -4.87 -6.81 12.27
N ASN A 14 -4.64 -7.06 13.58
CA ASN A 14 -3.50 -6.62 14.38
C ASN A 14 -2.13 -7.13 13.87
N LYS A 15 -1.97 -7.35 12.55
CA LYS A 15 -0.84 -7.97 11.87
C LYS A 15 0.01 -6.97 11.08
N GLY A 16 -0.33 -5.67 11.14
CA GLY A 16 0.42 -4.59 10.50
C GLY A 16 -0.06 -4.21 9.11
N GLY A 17 0.53 -3.13 8.59
CA GLY A 17 0.27 -2.67 7.24
C GLY A 17 0.69 -3.74 6.22
N HIS A 18 -0.19 -4.03 5.28
CA HIS A 18 0.10 -4.93 4.17
C HIS A 18 -0.67 -4.48 2.93
N ILE A 19 -0.15 -4.83 1.76
CA ILE A 19 -0.76 -4.55 0.45
C ILE A 19 -1.28 -5.86 -0.12
N HIS A 20 -2.50 -5.84 -0.64
CA HIS A 20 -3.04 -6.89 -1.51
C HIS A 20 -2.94 -6.40 -2.96
N PRO A 21 -1.98 -6.89 -3.76
CA PRO A 21 -1.86 -6.53 -5.18
C PRO A 21 -3.00 -7.10 -6.03
N LYS A 22 -3.73 -8.07 -5.48
CA LYS A 22 -4.97 -8.63 -5.99
C LYS A 22 -5.98 -8.64 -4.85
N PRO A 23 -6.94 -7.71 -4.81
CA PRO A 23 -7.93 -7.61 -3.74
C PRO A 23 -8.68 -8.92 -3.45
N GLU A 24 -8.88 -9.74 -4.48
CA GLU A 24 -9.58 -11.03 -4.41
C GLU A 24 -8.73 -12.18 -3.87
N ASP A 25 -7.40 -12.04 -3.77
CA ASP A 25 -6.48 -13.08 -3.30
C ASP A 25 -5.73 -12.64 -2.04
N HIS A 26 -6.44 -12.70 -0.90
CA HIS A 26 -5.92 -12.33 0.42
C HIS A 26 -4.68 -13.14 0.88
N LYS A 27 -4.31 -14.24 0.19
CA LYS A 27 -3.09 -15.00 0.52
C LYS A 27 -1.83 -14.35 -0.05
N ARG A 28 -1.97 -13.46 -1.04
CA ARG A 28 -0.85 -12.73 -1.66
C ARG A 28 -0.66 -11.36 -1.01
N GLU A 29 -0.47 -11.36 0.31
CA GLU A 29 -0.14 -10.14 1.04
C GLU A 29 1.35 -9.78 0.86
N ILE A 30 1.63 -8.49 0.70
CA ILE A 30 2.98 -7.94 0.77
C ILE A 30 3.05 -7.09 2.03
N LYS A 31 3.84 -7.56 3.02
CA LYS A 31 4.09 -6.80 4.24
C LYS A 31 4.81 -5.50 3.93
N ILE A 32 4.33 -4.41 4.52
CA ILE A 32 4.96 -3.10 4.51
C ILE A 32 5.37 -2.73 5.93
N GLN A 33 6.13 -1.65 6.10
CA GLN A 33 6.57 -1.24 7.43
C GLN A 33 5.35 -0.95 8.34
N PHE A 34 5.49 -1.25 9.63
CA PHE A 34 4.45 -1.02 10.63
C PHE A 34 4.36 0.49 10.98
N ASN A 35 3.76 1.25 10.07
CA ASN A 35 3.43 2.65 10.28
C ASN A 35 1.91 2.81 10.46
N THR A 36 1.49 3.94 11.03
CA THR A 36 0.06 4.29 11.15
C THR A 36 -0.58 4.41 9.76
N GLN A 37 -1.91 4.27 9.70
CA GLN A 37 -2.65 4.44 8.44
C GLN A 37 -2.37 5.80 7.78
N SER A 38 -2.20 6.85 8.58
CA SER A 38 -1.88 8.21 8.11
C SER A 38 -0.50 8.31 7.47
N GLU A 39 0.50 7.61 8.00
CA GLU A 39 1.85 7.57 7.44
C GLU A 39 1.89 6.80 6.12
N ASN A 40 1.23 5.63 6.05
CA ASN A 40 1.12 4.86 4.81
C ASN A 40 0.39 5.67 3.72
N LEU A 41 -0.68 6.39 4.09
CA LEU A 41 -1.38 7.28 3.17
C LEU A 41 -0.47 8.42 2.69
N ASN A 42 0.31 9.03 3.59
CA ASN A 42 1.26 10.08 3.22
C ASN A 42 2.32 9.59 2.22
N ILE A 43 2.85 8.37 2.38
CA ILE A 43 3.80 7.78 1.43
C ILE A 43 3.14 7.62 0.05
N VAL A 44 1.94 7.03 -0.01
CA VAL A 44 1.19 6.86 -1.26
C VAL A 44 0.93 8.21 -1.95
N VAL A 45 0.44 9.20 -1.20
CA VAL A 45 0.15 10.54 -1.74
C VAL A 45 1.43 11.23 -2.22
N ASN A 46 2.52 11.15 -1.47
CA ASN A 46 3.80 11.71 -1.86
C ASN A 46 4.36 11.05 -3.12
N TYR A 47 4.24 9.72 -3.24
CA TYR A 47 4.67 8.99 -4.43
C TYR A 47 3.88 9.41 -5.66
N ILE A 48 2.54 9.50 -5.56
CA ILE A 48 1.67 9.95 -6.66
C ILE A 48 1.99 11.38 -7.07
N ASN A 49 2.23 12.28 -6.10
CA ASN A 49 2.56 13.68 -6.39
C ASN A 49 3.94 13.84 -7.06
N LYS A 50 4.91 12.99 -6.70
CA LYS A 50 6.26 13.02 -7.27
C LYS A 50 6.34 12.34 -8.65
N ASN A 51 5.54 11.30 -8.87
CA ASN A 51 5.65 10.44 -10.05
C ASN A 51 4.43 10.60 -10.97
N LYS A 52 4.67 10.99 -12.24
CA LYS A 52 3.61 11.13 -13.26
C LYS A 52 2.89 9.82 -13.62
N LYS A 53 3.43 8.68 -13.19
CA LYS A 53 2.87 7.34 -13.40
C LYS A 53 3.13 6.48 -12.17
N ILE A 54 2.13 5.71 -11.78
CA ILE A 54 2.25 4.78 -10.65
C ILE A 54 2.98 3.51 -11.11
N ILE A 55 4.13 3.21 -10.50
CA ILE A 55 4.83 1.93 -10.66
C ILE A 55 4.71 1.17 -9.33
N ILE A 56 3.80 0.20 -9.27
CA ILE A 56 3.45 -0.54 -8.05
C ILE A 56 4.68 -1.13 -7.35
N LYS A 57 5.66 -1.66 -8.10
CA LYS A 57 6.89 -2.23 -7.54
C LYS A 57 7.73 -1.21 -6.76
N GLU A 58 7.76 0.04 -7.21
CA GLU A 58 8.51 1.12 -6.56
C GLU A 58 7.76 1.66 -5.35
N LEU A 59 6.43 1.84 -5.48
CA LEU A 59 5.58 2.22 -4.35
C LEU A 59 5.68 1.21 -3.20
N ILE A 60 5.68 -0.10 -3.51
CA ILE A 60 5.90 -1.16 -2.51
C ILE A 60 7.27 -1.03 -1.84
N LYS A 61 8.30 -0.58 -2.57
CA LYS A 61 9.64 -0.37 -2.02
C LYS A 61 9.63 0.78 -1.02
N GLU A 62 9.03 1.92 -1.38
CA GLU A 62 8.89 3.07 -0.46
C GLU A 62 8.04 2.75 0.77
N LEU A 63 7.03 1.89 0.66
CA LEU A 63 6.22 1.46 1.80
C LEU A 63 6.96 0.45 2.71
N LYS A 64 8.07 -0.14 2.27
CA LYS A 64 8.88 -1.09 3.05
C LYS A 64 10.09 -0.45 3.75
N GLU A 65 10.58 0.66 3.24
CA GLU A 65 11.67 1.47 3.81
C GLU A 65 11.19 2.24 5.04
#